data_AF-H5Y273-F1
#
_entry.id   AF-H5Y273-F1
#
_cell.length_a   1.000
_cell.length_b   1.000
_cell.length_c   1.000
_cell.angle_alpha   90.00
_cell.angle_beta   90.00
_cell.angle_gamma   90.00
#
_symmetry.space_group_name_H-M   'P 1'
#
loop_
_entity.id
_entity.type
_entity.pdbx_description
1 polymer ?
#
loop_
_entity_poly.entity_id
_entity_poly.type
_entity_poly.pdbx_seq_one_letter_code
_entity_poly.pdbx_strand_id
1 'polypeptide(L)'
;MALTLIDYKILQYVNQSTKVEQSAIVNRFSSEIDSIEYRLELLAEQEYRTVSNSFRIPIENTSYIQKEYVLVKDDNGLSYDKPTGFFYITDKGKTALQEYELDKQSELRRKYEERFWRAFPVVISLIALMKSFQNEFISLWQLVAQLLK
;
A
#
# COMPACT_ATOMS: atom_id res chain seq x y z
N MET A 1 -0.92 16.46 2.23
CA MET A 1 -1.05 15.87 0.88
C MET A 1 -1.76 14.52 1.00
N ALA A 2 -2.66 14.18 0.06
CA ALA A 2 -3.21 12.82 -0.01
C ALA A 2 -2.23 11.90 -0.74
N LEU A 3 -1.92 10.73 -0.16
CA LEU A 3 -1.02 9.75 -0.77
C LEU A 3 -1.72 8.96 -1.87
N THR A 4 -0.98 8.69 -2.93
CA THR A 4 -1.41 7.84 -4.05
C THR A 4 -0.66 6.51 -4.02
N LEU A 5 -1.06 5.56 -4.87
CA LEU A 5 -0.42 4.25 -4.97
C LEU A 5 1.10 4.31 -5.16
N ILE A 6 1.58 5.26 -5.96
CA ILE A 6 3.02 5.38 -6.24
C ILE A 6 3.78 5.94 -5.04
N ASP A 7 3.14 6.80 -4.23
CA ASP A 7 3.73 7.25 -2.96
C ASP A 7 3.92 6.07 -2.01
N TYR A 8 2.91 5.20 -1.89
CA TYR A 8 3.03 3.99 -1.08
C TYR A 8 4.13 3.05 -1.58
N LYS A 9 4.33 2.92 -2.90
CA LYS A 9 5.46 2.16 -3.46
C LYS A 9 6.81 2.76 -3.06
N ILE A 10 6.95 4.09 -3.11
CA ILE A 10 8.18 4.79 -2.70
C ILE A 10 8.41 4.57 -1.20
N LEU A 11 7.39 4.79 -0.36
CA LEU A 11 7.48 4.57 1.09
C LEU A 11 7.86 3.13 1.42
N GLN A 12 7.25 2.16 0.73
CA GLN A 12 7.56 0.75 0.91
C GLN A 12 9.01 0.45 0.54
N TYR A 13 9.54 1.03 -0.54
CA TYR A 13 10.93 0.89 -0.95
C TYR A 13 11.89 1.48 0.09
N VAL A 14 11.61 2.67 0.60
CA VAL A 14 12.42 3.31 1.65
C VAL A 14 12.40 2.50 2.95
N ASN A 15 11.26 1.91 3.32
CA ASN A 15 11.10 1.10 4.54
C ASN A 15 11.83 -0.26 4.49
N GLN A 16 12.34 -0.71 3.34
CA GLN A 16 13.04 -1.99 3.23
C GLN A 16 14.41 -1.98 3.93
N SER A 17 14.96 -0.80 4.21
CA SER A 17 16.27 -0.62 4.84
C SER A 17 16.20 0.49 5.88
N THR A 18 17.18 0.53 6.78
CA THR A 18 17.25 1.60 7.79
C THR A 18 17.35 3.00 7.16
N LYS A 19 18.09 3.11 6.05
CA LYS A 19 18.16 4.30 5.19
C LYS A 19 18.47 3.89 3.75
N VAL A 20 18.09 4.74 2.81
CA VAL A 20 18.24 4.52 1.37
C VAL A 20 18.80 5.77 0.70
N GLU A 21 19.73 5.60 -0.22
CA GLU A 21 20.31 6.70 -0.99
C GLU A 21 19.28 7.26 -2.00
N GLN A 22 19.21 8.59 -2.13
CA GLN A 22 18.32 9.28 -3.06
C GLN A 22 18.50 8.77 -4.48
N SER A 23 19.75 8.62 -4.93
CA SER A 23 20.09 8.13 -6.27
C SER A 23 19.50 6.74 -6.54
N ALA A 24 19.50 5.85 -5.54
CA ALA A 24 18.91 4.53 -5.64
C ALA A 24 17.37 4.58 -5.79
N ILE A 25 16.72 5.52 -5.10
CA ILE A 25 15.27 5.73 -5.24
C ILE A 25 14.96 6.30 -6.63
N VAL A 26 15.68 7.34 -7.06
CA VAL A 26 15.50 7.96 -8.37
C VAL A 26 15.69 6.93 -9.48
N ASN A 27 16.79 6.18 -9.45
CA ASN A 27 17.06 5.13 -10.45
C ASN A 27 15.95 4.07 -10.48
N ARG A 28 15.46 3.65 -9.31
CA ARG A 28 14.40 2.63 -9.21
C ARG A 28 13.09 3.07 -9.85
N PHE A 29 12.72 4.34 -9.70
CA PHE A 29 11.41 4.86 -10.11
C PHE A 29 11.45 5.74 -11.37
N SER A 30 12.63 6.01 -11.93
CA SER A 30 12.84 6.86 -13.11
C SER A 30 12.03 6.46 -14.34
N SER A 31 11.70 5.18 -14.51
CA SER A 31 10.87 4.69 -15.61
C SER A 31 9.36 4.78 -15.35
N GLU A 32 8.95 4.96 -14.09
CA GLU A 32 7.54 5.07 -13.68
C GLU A 32 7.14 6.53 -13.40
N ILE A 33 8.09 7.41 -13.09
CA ILE A 33 7.84 8.75 -12.55
C ILE A 33 8.87 9.76 -13.09
N ASP A 34 8.43 10.64 -13.98
CA ASP A 34 9.28 11.70 -14.54
C ASP A 34 9.75 12.73 -13.50
N SER A 35 9.00 12.91 -12.41
CA SER A 35 9.23 13.91 -11.36
C SER A 35 9.49 13.31 -9.97
N ILE A 36 10.21 12.18 -9.92
CA ILE A 36 10.49 11.46 -8.67
C ILE A 36 11.15 12.34 -7.60
N GLU A 37 12.06 13.24 -7.97
CA GLU A 37 12.73 14.12 -7.02
C GLU A 37 11.74 15.08 -6.36
N TYR A 38 10.87 15.72 -7.16
CA TYR A 38 9.80 16.56 -6.62
C TYR A 38 8.88 15.78 -5.68
N ARG A 39 8.61 14.52 -6.02
CA ARG A 39 7.79 13.64 -5.18
C ARG A 39 8.47 13.29 -3.85
N LEU A 40 9.77 13.10 -3.85
CA LEU A 40 10.55 12.92 -2.62
C LEU A 40 10.53 14.18 -1.75
N GLU A 41 10.60 15.37 -2.34
CA GLU A 41 10.44 16.63 -1.59
C GLU A 41 9.07 16.71 -0.91
N LEU A 42 7.99 16.36 -1.62
CA LEU A 42 6.64 16.36 -1.05
C LEU A 42 6.48 15.35 0.10
N LEU A 43 7.07 14.16 -0.04
CA LEU A 43 7.04 13.14 1.02
C LEU A 43 7.92 13.52 2.22
N ALA A 44 8.97 14.31 1.98
CA ALA A 44 9.87 14.83 3.00
C ALA A 44 9.41 16.17 3.61
N GLU A 45 8.33 16.77 3.10
CA GLU A 45 7.84 18.06 3.55
C GLU A 45 7.44 17.99 5.03
N GLN A 46 8.09 18.83 5.84
CA GLN A 46 7.87 18.89 7.28
C GLN A 46 6.98 20.09 7.61
N GLU A 47 6.05 19.90 8.54
CA GLU A 47 5.22 20.98 9.05
C GLU A 47 5.99 21.78 10.11
N TYR A 48 5.72 23.07 10.18
CA TYR A 48 6.39 23.97 11.13
C TYR A 48 5.39 24.73 11.98
N ARG A 49 5.63 24.76 13.29
CA ARG A 49 4.89 25.60 14.23
C ARG A 49 5.56 26.96 14.33
N THR A 50 4.77 28.02 14.19
CA THR A 50 5.22 29.39 14.46
C THR A 50 5.26 29.62 15.97
N VAL A 51 6.43 30.01 16.47
CA VAL A 51 6.65 30.33 17.90
C VAL A 51 6.72 31.83 18.13
N SER A 52 7.24 32.58 17.16
CA SER A 52 7.18 34.04 17.10
C SER A 52 7.14 34.51 15.64
N ASN A 53 6.93 35.80 15.39
CA ASN A 53 6.77 36.35 14.03
C ASN A 53 7.89 35.98 13.03
N SER A 54 9.07 35.57 13.52
CA SER A 54 10.22 35.22 12.69
C SER A 54 10.79 33.83 12.98
N PHE A 55 10.24 33.10 13.95
CA PHE A 55 10.79 31.81 14.38
C PHE A 55 9.78 30.69 14.20
N ARG A 56 10.15 29.72 13.36
CA ARG A 56 9.37 28.51 13.08
C ARG A 56 10.18 27.31 13.53
N ILE A 57 9.56 26.44 14.32
CA ILE A 57 10.18 25.19 14.78
C ILE A 57 9.58 24.03 14.00
N PRO A 58 10.41 23.12 13.45
CA PRO A 58 9.93 21.91 12.81
C PRO A 58 9.12 21.05 13.79
N ILE A 59 7.94 20.59 13.36
CA ILE A 59 7.14 19.64 14.13
C ILE A 59 7.62 18.24 13.76
N GLU A 60 8.11 17.49 14.74
CA GLU A 60 8.58 16.13 14.54
C GLU A 60 7.46 15.21 13.99
N ASN A 61 7.87 14.20 13.22
CA ASN A 61 6.97 13.16 12.67
C ASN A 61 5.80 13.69 11.81
N THR A 62 5.97 14.84 11.15
CA THR A 62 4.96 15.38 10.23
C THR A 62 5.25 15.11 8.75
N SER A 63 6.47 14.71 8.41
CA SER A 63 6.83 14.19 7.08
C SER A 63 6.71 12.67 7.04
N TYR A 64 6.58 12.06 5.85
CA TYR A 64 6.52 10.59 5.67
C TYR A 64 7.91 9.96 5.55
N ILE A 65 8.85 10.71 4.97
CA ILE A 65 10.28 10.39 4.95
C ILE A 65 11.06 11.58 5.47
N GLN A 66 12.33 11.38 5.83
CA GLN A 66 13.20 12.45 6.29
C GLN A 66 14.57 12.32 5.64
N LYS A 67 15.14 13.47 5.28
CA LYS A 67 16.51 13.60 4.77
C LYS A 67 17.49 13.50 5.93
N GLU A 68 18.54 12.72 5.77
CA GLU A 68 19.67 12.72 6.68
C GLU A 68 20.57 13.93 6.39
N TYR A 69 20.94 14.63 7.45
CA TYR A 69 21.85 15.78 7.41
C TYR A 69 23.04 15.53 8.32
N VAL A 70 24.16 16.13 7.97
CA VAL A 70 25.36 16.19 8.81
C VAL A 70 25.74 17.64 9.04
N LEU A 71 26.17 17.94 10.26
CA LEU A 71 26.69 19.25 10.60
C LEU A 71 28.10 19.40 10.02
N VAL A 72 28.30 20.39 9.15
CA VAL A 72 29.59 20.71 8.54
C VAL A 72 29.99 22.11 8.96
N LYS A 73 31.30 22.34 9.15
CA LYS A 73 31.86 23.68 9.36
C LYS A 73 32.53 24.18 8.08
N ASP A 74 32.28 25.43 7.73
CA ASP A 74 33.02 26.11 6.66
C ASP A 74 34.39 26.60 7.16
N ASP A 75 35.19 27.13 6.23
CA ASP A 75 36.53 27.68 6.51
C ASP A 75 36.48 28.90 7.46
N ASN A 76 35.32 29.53 7.62
CA ASN A 76 35.09 30.65 8.54
C ASN A 76 34.61 30.18 9.93
N GLY A 77 34.48 28.86 10.16
CA GLY A 77 34.01 28.26 11.40
C GLY A 77 32.49 28.25 11.59
N LEU A 78 31.72 28.70 10.60
CA LEU A 78 30.26 28.67 10.62
C LEU A 78 29.76 27.24 10.37
N SER A 79 28.84 26.79 11.22
CA SER A 79 28.25 25.45 11.10
C SER A 79 26.94 25.50 10.31
N TYR A 80 26.76 24.57 9.38
CA TYR A 80 25.54 24.43 8.60
C TYR A 80 25.21 22.95 8.37
N ASP A 81 23.93 22.67 8.16
CA ASP A 81 23.44 21.33 7.86
C ASP A 81 23.63 21.01 6.37
N LYS A 82 24.37 19.95 6.08
CA LYS A 82 24.59 19.44 4.72
C LYS A 82 23.80 18.14 4.53
N PRO A 83 22.95 18.03 3.49
CA PRO A 83 22.26 16.78 3.21
C PRO A 83 23.26 15.70 2.81
N THR A 84 23.12 14.49 3.36
CA THR A 84 23.99 13.34 3.03
C THR A 84 23.53 12.62 1.76
N GLY A 85 22.33 12.91 1.28
CA GLY A 85 21.70 12.20 0.17
C GLY A 85 20.97 10.92 0.59
N PHE A 86 20.85 10.64 1.90
CA PHE A 86 20.08 9.51 2.40
C PHE A 86 18.69 9.93 2.88
N PHE A 87 17.72 9.06 2.67
CA PHE A 87 16.38 9.14 3.20
C PHE A 87 16.09 7.96 4.13
N TYR A 88 15.30 8.19 5.16
CA TYR A 88 14.72 7.15 6.00
C TYR A 88 13.24 7.42 6.21
N ILE A 89 12.48 6.36 6.51
CA ILE A 89 11.05 6.48 6.77
C ILE A 89 10.79 6.94 8.20
N THR A 90 9.84 7.83 8.38
CA THR A 90 9.39 8.29 9.70
C THR A 90 8.31 7.37 10.26
N ASP A 91 7.92 7.57 11.52
CA ASP A 91 6.79 6.84 12.09
C ASP A 91 5.47 7.17 11.39
N LYS A 92 5.26 8.41 10.94
CA LYS A 92 4.12 8.78 10.09
C LYS A 92 4.12 8.00 8.78
N GLY A 93 5.28 7.84 8.14
CA GLY A 93 5.44 7.00 6.95
C GLY A 93 5.05 5.54 7.19
N LYS A 94 5.53 4.96 8.29
CA LYS A 94 5.21 3.57 8.67
C LYS A 94 3.73 3.37 8.96
N THR A 95 3.12 4.28 9.72
CA THR A 95 1.68 4.25 10.00
C THR A 95 0.87 4.32 8.71
N ALA A 96 1.24 5.20 7.79
CA ALA A 96 0.57 5.31 6.49
C ALA A 96 0.67 4.00 5.67
N LEU A 97 1.81 3.31 5.70
CA LEU A 97 1.95 1.99 5.07
C LEU A 97 1.06 0.94 5.73
N GLN A 98 1.01 0.91 7.06
CA GLN A 98 0.17 -0.03 7.82
C GLN A 98 -1.32 0.18 7.52
N GLU A 99 -1.78 1.43 7.54
CA GLU A 99 -3.16 1.79 7.19
C GLU A 99 -3.50 1.38 5.75
N TYR A 100 -2.61 1.64 4.80
CA TYR A 100 -2.78 1.23 3.41
C TYR A 100 -2.91 -0.30 3.25
N GLU A 101 -2.09 -1.07 3.98
CA GLU A 101 -2.19 -2.53 3.96
C GLU A 101 -3.50 -3.05 4.57
N LEU A 102 -3.96 -2.44 5.68
CA LEU A 102 -5.23 -2.78 6.30
C LEU A 102 -6.42 -2.48 5.38
N ASP A 103 -6.41 -1.31 4.73
CA ASP A 103 -7.44 -0.92 3.77
C ASP A 103 -7.45 -1.85 2.55
N LYS A 104 -6.28 -2.20 2.01
CA LYS A 104 -6.17 -3.14 0.90
C LYS A 104 -6.75 -4.51 1.27
N GLN A 105 -6.48 -5.01 2.48
CA GLN A 105 -7.04 -6.28 2.95
C GLN A 105 -8.55 -6.20 3.14
N SER A 106 -9.07 -5.10 3.68
CA SER A 106 -10.50 -4.91 3.89
C SER A 106 -11.27 -4.86 2.56
N GLU A 107 -10.73 -4.17 1.55
CA GLU A 107 -11.30 -4.13 0.20
C GLU A 107 -11.34 -5.51 -0.45
N LEU A 108 -10.27 -6.29 -0.31
CA LEU A 108 -10.22 -7.65 -0.84
C LEU A 108 -11.28 -8.53 -0.18
N ARG A 109 -11.41 -8.48 1.15
CA ARG A 109 -12.46 -9.22 1.88
C ARG A 109 -13.85 -8.84 1.39
N ARG A 110 -14.14 -7.54 1.24
CA ARG A 110 -15.42 -7.07 0.71
C ARG A 110 -15.69 -7.61 -0.70
N LYS A 111 -14.70 -7.58 -1.59
CA LYS A 111 -14.83 -8.15 -2.95
C LYS A 111 -15.09 -9.65 -2.93
N TYR A 112 -14.49 -10.40 -2.00
CA TYR A 112 -14.76 -11.83 -1.84
C TYR A 112 -16.18 -12.09 -1.30
N GLU A 113 -16.62 -11.35 -0.30
CA GLU A 113 -17.98 -11.45 0.24
C GLU A 113 -19.03 -11.14 -0.83
N GLU A 114 -18.85 -10.07 -1.60
CA GLU A 114 -19.74 -9.71 -2.71
C GLU A 114 -19.82 -10.83 -3.76
N ARG A 115 -18.68 -11.44 -4.11
CA ARG A 115 -18.64 -12.58 -5.04
C ARG A 115 -19.34 -13.81 -4.46
N PHE A 116 -19.13 -14.10 -3.18
CA PHE A 116 -19.78 -15.21 -2.50
C PHE A 116 -21.31 -15.03 -2.47
N TRP A 117 -21.80 -13.88 -2.05
CA TRP A 117 -23.24 -13.58 -2.01
C TRP A 117 -23.89 -13.57 -3.39
N ARG A 118 -23.15 -13.18 -4.44
CA ARG A 118 -23.64 -13.27 -5.83
C ARG A 118 -23.72 -14.70 -6.34
N ALA A 119 -22.78 -15.57 -5.96
CA ALA A 119 -22.74 -16.97 -6.38
C ALA A 119 -23.70 -17.87 -5.58
N PHE A 120 -24.01 -17.49 -4.34
CA PHE A 120 -24.83 -18.28 -3.43
C PHE A 120 -26.21 -18.70 -3.99
N PRO A 121 -27.01 -17.81 -4.62
CA PRO A 121 -28.28 -18.19 -5.23
C PRO A 121 -28.12 -19.19 -6.38
N VAL A 122 -27.09 -19.00 -7.23
CA VAL A 122 -26.82 -19.87 -8.38
C VAL A 122 -26.48 -21.28 -7.91
N VAL A 123 -25.66 -21.40 -6.87
CA VAL A 123 -25.30 -22.70 -6.27
C VAL A 123 -26.53 -23.39 -5.69
N ILE A 124 -27.39 -22.66 -4.98
CA ILE A 124 -28.65 -23.23 -4.45
C ILE A 124 -29.54 -23.72 -5.59
N SER A 125 -29.71 -22.94 -6.66
CA SER A 125 -30.50 -23.35 -7.83
C SER A 125 -29.94 -24.60 -8.49
N LEU A 126 -28.61 -24.72 -8.63
CA LEU A 126 -27.97 -25.92 -9.18
C LEU A 126 -28.18 -27.15 -8.28
N ILE A 127 -28.06 -27.01 -6.96
CA ILE A 127 -28.32 -28.10 -6.02
C ILE A 127 -29.78 -28.54 -6.11
N ALA A 128 -30.72 -27.59 -6.16
CA ALA A 128 -32.14 -27.90 -6.30
C ALA A 128 -32.44 -28.63 -7.61
N LEU A 129 -31.85 -28.19 -8.73
CA LEU A 129 -31.98 -28.86 -10.03
C LEU A 129 -31.43 -30.29 -9.97
N MET A 130 -30.21 -30.49 -9.46
CA MET A 130 -29.63 -31.82 -9.31
C MET A 130 -30.52 -32.74 -8.47
N LYS A 131 -31.06 -32.24 -7.36
CA LYS A 131 -31.98 -33.00 -6.50
C LYS A 131 -33.29 -33.34 -7.20
N SER A 132 -33.79 -32.47 -8.06
CA SER A 132 -34.99 -32.73 -8.88
C SER A 132 -34.78 -33.88 -9.85
N PHE A 133 -33.62 -33.93 -10.55
CA PHE A 133 -33.31 -34.99 -11.51
C PHE A 133 -32.88 -36.31 -10.86
N GLN A 134 -32.51 -36.29 -9.58
CA GLN A 134 -32.03 -37.48 -8.88
C GLN A 134 -33.06 -38.62 -8.86
N ASN A 135 -34.36 -38.30 -8.74
CA ASN A 135 -35.43 -39.29 -8.75
C ASN A 135 -35.66 -39.91 -10.14
N GLU A 136 -35.51 -39.13 -11.21
CA GLU A 136 -35.63 -39.60 -12.59
C GLU A 136 -34.46 -40.49 -13.01
N PHE A 137 -33.26 -40.20 -12.51
CA PHE A 137 -32.10 -41.09 -12.69
C PHE A 137 -32.30 -42.43 -11.99
N ILE A 138 -32.85 -42.44 -10.77
CA ILE A 138 -33.11 -43.69 -10.03
C ILE A 138 -34.15 -44.54 -10.77
N SER A 139 -35.22 -43.94 -11.30
CA SER A 139 -36.25 -44.67 -12.04
C SER A 139 -35.74 -45.22 -13.39
N LEU A 140 -34.91 -44.47 -14.12
CA LEU A 140 -34.24 -44.95 -15.34
C LEU A 140 -33.33 -46.14 -15.06
N TRP A 141 -32.56 -46.12 -13.97
CA TRP A 141 -31.71 -47.24 -13.57
C TRP A 141 -32.51 -48.49 -13.22
N GLN A 142 -33.67 -48.34 -12.58
CA GLN A 142 -34.56 -49.47 -12.30
C GLN A 142 -35.11 -50.11 -13.57
N LEU A 143 -35.48 -49.31 -14.56
CA LEU A 143 -35.96 -49.80 -15.87
C LEU A 143 -34.86 -50.55 -16.64
N VAL A 144 -33.64 -50.02 -16.66
CA VAL A 144 -32.48 -50.68 -17.28
C VAL A 144 -32.19 -52.02 -16.60
N ALA A 145 -32.25 -52.08 -15.26
CA ALA A 145 -32.03 -53.30 -14.50
C ALA A 145 -33.12 -54.37 -14.75
N GLN A 146 -34.37 -53.96 -15.04
CA GLN A 146 -35.45 -54.88 -15.41
C GLN A 146 -35.30 -55.43 -16.83
N LEU A 147 -34.81 -54.62 -17.78
CA LEU A 147 -34.59 -55.05 -19.17
C LEU A 147 -33.35 -55.95 -19.35
N LEU A 148 -32.41 -55.93 -18.41
CA LEU A 148 -31.20 -56.77 -18.40
C LEU A 148 -31.39 -58.11 -17.66
N LYS A 149 -32.56 -58.37 -17.10
CA LYS A 149 -32.95 -59.65 -16.48
C LYS A 149 -33.69 -60.54 -17.47
#